data_AF-J7QT46-F1
#
_entry.id   AF-J7QT46-F1
#
_cell.length_a   1.000
_cell.length_b   1.000
_cell.length_c   1.000
_cell.angle_alpha   90.00
_cell.angle_beta   90.00
_cell.angle_gamma   90.00
#
_symmetry.space_group_name_H-M   'P 1'
#
loop_
_entity.id
_entity.type
_entity.pdbx_description
1 polymer ?
#
loop_
_entity_poly.entity_id
_entity_poly.type
_entity_poly.pdbx_seq_one_letter_code
_entity_poly.pdbx_strand_id
1 'polypeptide(L)' 'MVDSPCIKICELDQDGVCVGCGRTRAEIAGWMSMSDAQKAEVVELAERRRSARRKQARASK' A
#
# COMPACT_ATOMS: atom_id res chain seq x y z
N MET A 1 -3.43 14.30 11.27
CA MET A 1 -2.19 13.61 10.87
C MET A 1 -2.51 12.15 10.65
N VAL A 2 -2.30 11.64 9.43
CA VAL A 2 -2.56 10.25 9.07
C VAL A 2 -1.27 9.44 9.14
N ASP A 3 -1.30 8.32 9.85
CA ASP A 3 -0.15 7.43 9.98
C ASP A 3 0.16 6.70 8.68
N SER A 4 1.45 6.51 8.41
CA SER A 4 1.90 5.78 7.22
C SER A 4 1.64 4.28 7.39
N PRO A 5 1.08 3.57 6.39
CA PRO A 5 0.85 2.12 6.47
C PRO A 5 2.14 1.31 6.22
N CYS A 6 3.30 1.98 6.27
CA CYS A 6 4.60 1.43 5.95
C CYS A 6 5.10 0.50 7.06
N ILE A 7 5.38 -0.76 6.72
CA ILE A 7 5.95 -1.76 7.65
C ILE A 7 7.47 -1.89 7.53
N LYS A 8 8.15 -0.88 6.95
CA LYS A 8 9.60 -0.87 6.67
C LYS A 8 10.08 -2.01 5.74
N ILE A 9 9.16 -2.57 4.95
CA ILE A 9 9.47 -3.49 3.85
C ILE A 9 9.15 -2.74 2.56
N CYS A 10 10.16 -2.50 1.74
CA CYS A 10 10.05 -1.83 0.45
C CYS A 10 10.37 -2.83 -0.67
N GLU A 11 9.39 -3.67 -0.96
CA GLU A 11 9.43 -4.61 -2.08
C GLU A 11 8.18 -4.39 -2.92
N LEU A 12 8.35 -4.09 -4.21
CA LEU A 12 7.28 -3.86 -5.17
C LEU A 12 7.10 -5.13 -6.01
N ASP A 13 5.86 -5.49 -6.29
CA ASP A 13 5.55 -6.53 -7.26
C ASP A 13 5.60 -6.00 -8.71
N GLN A 14 5.30 -6.90 -9.65
CA GLN A 14 5.21 -6.61 -11.08
C GLN A 14 4.14 -5.55 -11.44
N ASP A 15 3.15 -5.32 -10.59
CA ASP A 15 2.14 -4.27 -10.78
C ASP A 15 2.61 -2.92 -10.20
N GLY A 16 3.82 -2.87 -9.62
CA GLY A 16 4.34 -1.67 -8.95
C GLY A 16 3.66 -1.39 -7.61
N VAL A 17 3.07 -2.41 -6.98
CA VAL A 17 2.45 -2.33 -5.65
C VAL A 17 3.38 -2.93 -4.61
N CYS A 18 3.55 -2.24 -3.48
CA CYS A 18 4.37 -2.73 -2.40
C CYS A 18 3.72 -3.93 -1.73
N VAL A 19 4.38 -5.09 -1.73
CA VAL A 19 3.87 -6.33 -1.12
C VAL A 19 3.79 -6.21 0.41
N GLY A 20 4.65 -5.36 1.00
CA GLY A 20 4.67 -5.08 2.43
C GLY A 20 3.56 -4.13 2.85
N CYS A 21 3.56 -2.92 2.30
CA CYS A 21 2.63 -1.87 2.74
C CYS A 21 1.30 -1.79 1.97
N GLY A 22 1.24 -2.27 0.72
CA GLY A 22 0.08 -2.20 -0.17
C GLY A 22 -0.02 -0.92 -1.00
N ARG A 23 0.90 0.03 -0.82
CA ARG A 23 0.94 1.29 -1.59
C ARG A 23 1.60 1.10 -2.96
N THR A 24 1.18 1.87 -3.96
CA THR A 24 1.84 1.94 -5.26
C THR A 24 3.11 2.77 -5.21
N ARG A 25 3.99 2.62 -6.21
CA ARG A 25 5.17 3.48 -6.36
C ARG A 25 4.83 4.99 -6.39
N ALA A 26 3.74 5.36 -7.05
CA ALA A 26 3.29 6.75 -7.15
C ALA A 26 2.82 7.30 -5.79
N GLU A 27 2.07 6.49 -5.03
CA GLU A 27 1.62 6.85 -3.67
C GLU A 27 2.80 7.00 -2.70
N ILE A 28 3.83 6.15 -2.84
CA ILE A 28 5.05 6.26 -2.02
C ILE A 28 5.80 7.55 -2.34
N ALA A 29 5.98 7.87 -3.63
CA ALA A 29 6.69 9.08 -4.06
C ALA A 29 5.93 10.37 -3.67
N GLY A 30 4.60 10.36 -3.77
CA GLY A 30 3.75 11.52 -3.49
C GLY A 30 3.33 11.71 -2.03
N TRP A 31 3.68 10.78 -1.13
CA TRP A 31 3.15 10.76 0.24
C TRP A 31 3.34 12.08 1.01
N MET A 32 4.50 12.71 0.89
CA MET A 32 4.81 13.95 1.62
C MET A 32 4.02 15.16 1.08
N SER A 33 3.65 15.14 -0.20
CA SER A 33 2.85 16.18 -0.85
C SER A 33 1.33 15.99 -0.71
N MET A 34 0.87 14.84 -0.20
CA MET A 34 -0.55 14.55 -0.04
C MET A 34 -1.16 15.26 1.18
N SER A 35 -2.40 15.70 1.02
CA SER A 35 -3.24 16.17 2.14
C SER A 35 -3.62 15.01 3.07
N ASP A 36 -4.06 15.32 4.29
CA ASP A 36 -4.50 14.29 5.24
C ASP A 36 -5.67 13.46 4.68
N ALA A 37 -6.59 14.06 3.92
CA ALA A 37 -7.67 13.33 3.26
C ALA A 37 -7.14 12.33 2.21
N GLN A 38 -6.18 12.75 1.38
CA GLN A 38 -5.55 11.89 0.39
C GLN A 38 -4.75 10.76 1.06
N LYS A 39 -4.05 11.06 2.15
CA LYS A 39 -3.30 10.06 2.92
C LYS A 39 -4.23 9.00 3.50
N ALA A 40 -5.38 9.41 4.04
CA ALA A 40 -6.38 8.49 4.59
C ALA A 40 -6.91 7.55 3.50
N GLU A 41 -7.24 8.08 2.32
CA GLU A 41 -7.68 7.28 1.17
C GLU A 41 -6.60 6.29 0.73
N VAL A 42 -5.34 6.73 0.62
CA VAL A 42 -4.22 5.87 0.26
C VAL A 42 -4.00 4.74 1.27
N VAL A 43 -4.14 5.02 2.57
CA VAL A 43 -4.05 3.99 3.63
C VAL A 43 -5.14 2.94 3.43
N GLU A 44 -6.39 3.38 3.26
CA GLU A 44 -7.51 2.46 3.08
C GLU A 44 -7.36 1.60 1.83
N LEU A 45 -6.98 2.21 0.70
CA LEU A 45 -6.72 1.50 -0.55
C LEU A 45 -5.54 0.51 -0.42
N ALA A 46 -4.47 0.90 0.26
CA ALA A 46 -3.31 0.04 0.49
C ALA A 46 -3.68 -1.20 1.33
N GLU A 47 -4.50 -1.03 2.36
CA GLU A 47 -5.01 -2.14 3.18
C GLU A 47 -5.93 -3.08 2.39
N ARG A 48 -6.83 -2.52 1.57
CA ARG A 48 -7.69 -3.31 0.67
C ARG A 48 -6.85 -4.14 -0.30
N ARG A 49 -5.84 -3.55 -0.94
CA ARG A 49 -4.91 -4.25 -1.85
C ARG A 49 -4.13 -5.34 -1.13
N ARG A 50 -3.58 -5.04 0.05
CA ARG A 50 -2.85 -6.03 0.87
C ARG A 50 -3.74 -7.21 1.23
N SER A 51 -4.98 -6.95 1.64
CA SER A 51 -5.94 -7.98 2.01
C SER A 51 -6.36 -8.86 0.82
N ALA A 52 -6.60 -8.25 -0.34
CA ALA A 52 -6.91 -8.96 -1.57
C ALA A 52 -5.73 -9.86 -2.01
N ARG A 53 -4.50 -9.35 -1.97
CA ARG A 53 -3.29 -10.13 -2.33
C ARG A 53 -3.00 -11.25 -1.32
N ARG A 54 -3.23 -11.03 -0.01
CA ARG A 54 -3.14 -12.10 1.00
C ARG A 54 -4.08 -13.27 0.75
N LYS A 55 -5.31 -13.00 0.26
CA LYS A 55 -6.25 -14.05 -0.12
C LYS A 55 -5.75 -14.83 -1.34
N GLN A 56 -5.20 -14.14 -2.34
CA GLN A 56 -4.63 -14.77 -3.54
C GLN A 56 -3.41 -15.65 -3.22
N ALA A 57 -2.51 -15.18 -2.34
CA ALA A 57 -1.35 -15.96 -1.91
C ALA A 57 -1.72 -17.24 -1.14
N ARG A 58 -2.86 -17.25 -0.43
CA ARG A 58 -3.37 -18.45 0.26
C ARG A 58 -4.12 -19.43 -0.64
N ALA A 59 -4.63 -18.99 -1.79
CA ALA A 59 -5.36 -19.83 -2.73
C ALA A 59 -4.44 -20.62 -3.70
N SER A 60 -3.14 -20.30 -3.72
CA SER A 60 -2.15 -20.94 -4.59
C SER A 60 -1.33 -22.04 -3.89
N LYS A 61 -1.83 -22.62 -2.79
CA LYS A 61 -1.15 -23.68 -2.05
C LYS A 61 -2.05 -24.90 -1.87
#